data_AF-A0A2H6EBG3-F1
#
_entry.id   AF-A0A2H6EBG3-F1
#
_cell.length_a   1.000
_cell.length_b   1.000
_cell.length_c   1.000
_cell.angle_alpha   90.00
_cell.angle_beta   90.00
_cell.angle_gamma   90.00
#
_symmetry.space_group_name_H-M   'P 1'
#
loop_
_entity.id
_entity.type
_entity.pdbx_description
1 polymer ?
#
loop_
_entity_poly.entity_id
_entity_poly.type
_entity_poly.pdbx_seq_one_letter_code
_entity_poly.pdbx_strand_id
1 'polypeptide(L)'
;MEKKKEIIHQQEIPAKVTQGVNQVTIEFSEEIPKSAVREQVESCKANTCTCCSPEFKEKVDGFEMIEKNNSVDVKIKGSISVDEVKENLISCAPKLKDKKK
;
A
#
# COMPACT_ATOMS: atom_id res chain seq x y z
N MET A 1 -4.71 -20.43 -24.78
CA MET A 1 -4.63 -19.00 -24.43
C MET A 1 -3.72 -18.88 -23.23
N GLU A 2 -2.46 -18.53 -23.49
CA GLU A 2 -1.40 -18.48 -22.51
C GLU A 2 -1.57 -17.22 -21.67
N LYS A 3 -1.87 -17.37 -20.38
CA LYS A 3 -1.84 -16.24 -19.44
C LYS A 3 -0.37 -15.86 -19.25
N LYS A 4 0.09 -14.86 -20.00
CA LYS A 4 1.37 -14.17 -19.79
C LYS A 4 1.46 -13.83 -18.30
N LYS A 5 2.30 -14.53 -17.56
CA LYS A 5 2.73 -14.10 -16.23
C LYS A 5 3.72 -12.97 -16.46
N GLU A 6 3.22 -11.74 -16.45
CA GLU A 6 4.07 -10.57 -16.40
C GLU A 6 4.71 -10.50 -15.01
N ILE A 7 5.97 -10.91 -14.94
CA ILE A 7 6.82 -10.68 -13.77
C ILE A 7 7.25 -9.22 -13.85
N ILE A 8 6.40 -8.33 -13.34
CA ILE A 8 6.76 -6.93 -13.12
C ILE A 8 7.82 -6.93 -12.01
N HIS A 9 9.01 -6.44 -12.34
CA HIS A 9 10.12 -6.27 -11.39
C HIS A 9 9.74 -5.20 -10.37
N GLN A 10 9.01 -5.58 -9.31
CA GLN A 10 8.73 -4.73 -8.16
C GLN A 10 9.98 -4.66 -7.28
N GLN A 11 10.90 -3.74 -7.59
CA GLN A 11 12.22 -3.72 -6.94
C GLN A 11 12.43 -2.63 -5.89
N GLU A 12 11.41 -1.86 -5.47
CA GLU A 12 11.69 -0.70 -4.62
C GLU A 12 11.00 -0.64 -3.25
N ILE A 13 10.03 -1.50 -2.93
CA ILE A 13 9.42 -1.48 -1.59
C ILE A 13 9.36 -2.92 -1.08
N PRO A 14 9.98 -3.23 0.08
CA PRO A 14 9.85 -4.53 0.73
C PRO A 14 8.45 -4.65 1.33
N ALA A 15 7.47 -4.87 0.44
CA ALA A 15 6.07 -5.07 0.77
C ALA A 15 5.45 -6.03 -0.25
N LYS A 16 4.56 -6.89 0.23
CA LYS A 16 3.83 -7.87 -0.58
C LYS A 16 2.38 -7.41 -0.71
N VAL A 17 1.90 -7.29 -1.95
CA VAL A 17 0.54 -6.84 -2.25
C VAL A 17 -0.28 -8.03 -2.74
N THR A 18 -1.43 -8.29 -2.12
CA THR A 18 -2.32 -9.41 -2.45
C THR A 18 -3.76 -8.93 -2.68
N GLN A 19 -4.39 -9.46 -3.74
CA GLN A 19 -5.79 -9.19 -4.06
C GLN A 19 -6.68 -10.03 -3.14
N GLY A 20 -7.65 -9.40 -2.49
CA GLY A 20 -8.77 -10.04 -1.83
C GLY A 20 -10.10 -9.71 -2.51
N VAL A 21 -11.20 -10.24 -1.95
CA VAL A 21 -12.56 -9.93 -2.41
C VAL A 21 -12.90 -8.51 -1.97
N ASN A 22 -13.04 -7.58 -2.92
CA ASN A 22 -13.33 -6.15 -2.68
C ASN A 22 -12.33 -5.45 -1.75
N GLN A 23 -11.11 -5.97 -1.68
CA GLN A 23 -10.04 -5.39 -0.89
C GLN A 23 -8.68 -5.76 -1.46
N VAL A 24 -7.67 -4.97 -1.14
CA VAL A 24 -6.27 -5.28 -1.37
C VAL A 24 -5.54 -5.24 -0.04
N THR A 25 -4.65 -6.20 0.19
CA THR A 25 -3.83 -6.26 1.41
C THR A 25 -2.38 -6.01 1.05
N ILE A 26 -1.74 -5.10 1.79
CA ILE A 26 -0.32 -4.77 1.69
C ILE A 26 0.35 -5.26 2.97
N GLU A 27 1.21 -6.26 2.86
CA GLU A 27 2.02 -6.79 3.95
C GLU A 27 3.40 -6.12 3.88
N PHE A 28 3.70 -5.19 4.79
CA PHE A 28 5.02 -4.54 4.83
C PHE A 28 6.02 -5.42 5.59
N SER A 29 7.22 -5.56 5.05
CA SER A 29 8.34 -6.17 5.76
C SER A 29 8.75 -5.32 6.97
N GLU A 30 9.41 -5.96 7.94
CA GLU A 30 10.00 -5.32 9.13
C GLU A 30 11.04 -4.24 8.81
N GLU A 31 11.54 -4.19 7.57
CA GLU A 31 12.42 -3.13 7.07
C GLU A 31 11.74 -1.76 6.98
N ILE A 32 10.40 -1.72 6.90
CA ILE A 32 9.64 -0.48 6.87
C ILE A 32 9.16 -0.15 8.28
N PRO A 33 9.50 1.04 8.81
CA PRO A 33 9.06 1.43 10.14
C PRO A 33 7.54 1.56 10.19
N LYS A 34 6.91 0.85 11.15
CA LYS A 34 5.44 0.86 11.35
C LYS A 34 4.89 2.27 11.50
N SER A 35 5.66 3.18 12.14
CA SER A 35 5.28 4.58 12.33
C SER A 35 5.17 5.35 11.00
N ALA A 36 6.02 5.05 10.01
CA ALA A 36 5.92 5.67 8.69
C ALA A 36 4.68 5.15 7.94
N VAL A 37 4.43 3.84 7.98
CA VAL A 37 3.21 3.24 7.38
C VAL A 37 1.97 3.83 8.03
N ARG A 38 1.94 3.90 9.36
CA ARG A 38 0.84 4.48 10.13
C ARG A 38 0.55 5.92 9.72
N GLU A 39 1.57 6.77 9.69
CA GLU A 39 1.44 8.17 9.30
C GLU A 39 0.89 8.33 7.88
N GLN A 40 1.32 7.48 6.93
CA GLN A 40 0.78 7.48 5.58
C GLN A 40 -0.69 7.03 5.55
N VAL A 41 -1.05 5.96 6.27
CA VAL A 41 -2.43 5.47 6.34
C VAL A 41 -3.34 6.50 6.99
N GLU A 42 -2.93 7.13 8.10
CA GLU A 42 -3.69 8.19 8.76
C GLU A 42 -3.85 9.40 7.84
N SER A 43 -2.80 9.79 7.12
CA SER A 43 -2.88 10.86 6.12
C SER A 43 -3.83 10.51 4.97
N CYS A 44 -3.86 9.25 4.50
CA CYS A 44 -4.77 8.83 3.45
C CYS A 44 -6.22 8.77 3.92
N LYS A 45 -6.48 8.36 5.16
CA LYS A 45 -7.80 8.46 5.79
C LYS A 45 -8.28 9.90 5.92
N ALA A 46 -7.36 10.82 6.24
CA ALA A 46 -7.65 12.25 6.34
C ALA A 46 -7.71 12.95 4.96
N ASN A 47 -7.57 12.20 3.86
CA ASN A 47 -7.44 12.72 2.49
C ASN A 47 -6.22 13.64 2.24
N THR A 48 -5.33 13.81 3.22
CA THR A 48 -4.14 14.67 3.14
C THR A 48 -2.91 13.96 2.54
N CYS A 49 -2.96 12.64 2.32
CA CYS A 49 -1.85 11.96 1.65
C CYS A 49 -1.74 12.41 0.19
N THR A 50 -0.51 12.73 -0.21
CA THR A 50 -0.19 13.24 -1.56
C THR A 50 0.26 12.14 -2.51
N CYS A 51 0.46 10.91 -2.01
CA CYS A 51 0.96 9.80 -2.82
C CYS A 51 -0.15 8.96 -3.46
N CYS A 52 -1.42 9.19 -3.08
CA CYS A 52 -2.57 8.55 -3.70
C CYS A 52 -3.24 9.50 -4.70
N SER A 53 -3.49 9.02 -5.92
CA SER A 53 -4.25 9.75 -6.93
C SER A 53 -5.70 9.97 -6.50
N PRO A 54 -6.36 11.07 -6.90
CA PRO A 54 -7.76 11.33 -6.56
C PRO A 54 -8.70 10.22 -7.06
N GLU A 55 -8.51 9.74 -8.29
CA GLU A 55 -9.28 8.61 -8.85
C GLU A 55 -9.14 7.33 -8.03
N PHE A 56 -7.97 7.08 -7.44
CA PHE A 56 -7.76 5.96 -6.54
C PHE A 56 -8.54 6.16 -5.24
N LYS A 57 -8.51 7.37 -4.67
CA LYS A 57 -9.26 7.69 -3.43
C LYS A 57 -10.76 7.51 -3.59
N GLU A 58 -11.32 7.81 -4.76
CA GLU A 58 -12.76 7.61 -5.04
C GLU A 58 -13.17 6.13 -5.05
N LYS A 59 -12.25 5.22 -5.35
CA LYS A 59 -12.49 3.77 -5.35
C LYS A 59 -12.28 3.12 -3.99
N VAL A 60 -11.70 3.85 -3.03
CA VAL A 60 -11.38 3.34 -1.69
C VAL A 60 -12.51 3.67 -0.72
N ASP A 61 -13.16 2.63 -0.20
CA ASP A 61 -14.15 2.73 0.87
C ASP A 61 -13.49 2.95 2.23
N GLY A 62 -12.25 2.47 2.43
CA GLY A 62 -11.52 2.74 3.65
C GLY A 62 -10.20 1.99 3.80
N PHE A 63 -9.46 2.38 4.83
CA PHE A 63 -8.18 1.78 5.19
C PHE A 63 -8.25 1.14 6.58
N GLU A 64 -7.68 -0.05 6.73
CA GLU A 64 -7.55 -0.78 7.99
C GLU A 64 -6.09 -1.16 8.17
N MET A 65 -5.47 -0.68 9.24
CA MET A 65 -4.09 -1.00 9.58
C MET A 65 -4.10 -2.08 10.66
N ILE A 66 -3.26 -3.10 10.48
CA ILE A 66 -3.14 -4.24 11.39
C ILE A 66 -1.69 -4.30 11.83
N GLU A 67 -1.45 -3.90 13.07
CA GLU A 67 -0.13 -3.97 13.68
C GLU A 67 0.15 -5.39 14.14
N LYS A 68 1.24 -5.97 13.65
CA LYS A 68 1.79 -7.25 14.12
C LYS A 68 3.04 -6.97 14.96
N ASN A 69 3.56 -8.00 15.63
CA ASN A 69 4.73 -7.89 16.52
C ASN A 69 5.92 -7.16 15.86
N ASN A 70 6.32 -7.54 14.64
CA ASN A 70 7.44 -6.92 13.91
C ASN A 70 7.07 -6.30 12.55
N SER A 71 5.83 -6.47 12.11
CA SER A 71 5.39 -5.97 10.80
C SER A 71 4.06 -5.22 10.91
N VAL A 72 3.64 -4.64 9.79
CA VAL A 72 2.34 -3.98 9.66
C VAL A 72 1.70 -4.42 8.36
N ASP A 73 0.43 -4.77 8.43
CA ASP A 73 -0.39 -4.96 7.24
C ASP A 73 -1.34 -3.77 7.09
N VAL A 74 -1.60 -3.39 5.84
CA VAL A 74 -2.60 -2.40 5.49
C VAL A 74 -3.59 -3.05 4.54
N LYS A 75 -4.86 -3.09 4.95
CA LYS A 75 -5.97 -3.48 4.08
C LYS A 75 -6.64 -2.23 3.56
N ILE A 76 -6.82 -2.19 2.25
CA ILE A 76 -7.54 -1.15 1.54
C ILE A 76 -8.83 -1.79 1.03
N LYS A 77 -9.97 -1.35 1.55
CA LYS A 77 -11.30 -1.80 1.13
C LYS A 77 -11.77 -0.89 0.00
N GLY A 78 -12.32 -1.46 -1.05
CA GLY A 78 -12.67 -0.69 -2.23
C GLY A 78 -12.79 -1.51 -3.51
N SER A 79 -13.32 -0.85 -4.54
CA SER A 79 -13.30 -1.35 -5.92
C SER A 79 -11.93 -1.04 -6.56
N ILE A 80 -10.87 -1.58 -5.98
CA ILE A 80 -9.48 -1.33 -6.36
C ILE A 80 -8.73 -2.63 -6.72
N SER A 81 -7.78 -2.49 -7.63
CA SER A 81 -6.92 -3.59 -8.07
C SER A 81 -5.54 -3.55 -7.43
N VAL A 82 -4.89 -4.71 -7.35
CA VAL A 82 -3.49 -4.83 -6.91
C VAL A 82 -2.55 -3.91 -7.69
N ASP A 83 -2.72 -3.79 -9.01
CA ASP A 83 -1.87 -2.94 -9.84
C ASP A 83 -2.01 -1.46 -9.48
N GLU A 84 -3.24 -0.97 -9.30
CA GLU A 84 -3.49 0.41 -8.85
C GLU A 84 -2.85 0.67 -7.48
N VAL A 85 -2.96 -0.28 -6.55
CA VAL A 85 -2.32 -0.16 -5.23
C VAL A 85 -0.81 -0.11 -5.36
N LYS A 86 -0.21 -0.92 -6.23
CA LYS A 86 1.25 -0.91 -6.44
C LYS A 86 1.73 0.41 -7.02
N GLU A 87 1.03 0.98 -8.00
CA GLU A 87 1.39 2.28 -8.58
C GLU A 87 1.38 3.40 -7.53
N ASN A 88 0.31 3.46 -6.72
CA ASN A 88 0.21 4.43 -5.63
C ASN A 88 1.27 4.16 -4.54
N LEU A 89 1.56 2.89 -4.25
CA LEU A 89 2.58 2.53 -3.27
C LEU A 89 3.98 2.96 -3.70
N ILE A 90 4.33 2.83 -4.99
CA ILE A 90 5.59 3.34 -5.56
C ILE A 90 5.71 4.85 -5.36
N SER A 91 4.61 5.58 -5.57
CA SER A 91 4.55 7.03 -5.29
C SER A 91 4.71 7.34 -3.79
N CYS A 92 4.27 6.45 -2.91
CA CYS A 92 4.46 6.57 -1.45
C CYS A 92 5.86 6.10 -0.98
N ALA A 93 6.63 5.37 -1.80
CA ALA A 93 7.93 4.78 -1.44
C ALA A 93 8.90 5.75 -0.75
N PRO A 94 9.17 6.97 -1.29
CA PRO A 94 10.11 7.90 -0.65
C PRO A 94 9.68 8.25 0.78
N LYS A 95 8.37 8.44 1.02
CA LYS A 95 7.85 8.77 2.36
C LYS A 95 7.91 7.61 3.35
N LEU A 96 8.02 6.38 2.86
CA LEU A 96 8.13 5.17 3.69
C LEU A 96 9.60 4.83 4.05
N LYS A 97 10.56 5.25 3.23
CA LYS A 97 12.00 5.00 3.42
C LYS A 97 12.72 6.10 4.20
N ASP A 98 12.22 7.33 4.18
CA ASP A 98 12.93 8.52 4.71
C ASP A 98 13.07 8.60 6.24
N LYS A 99 12.61 7.62 7.02
CA LYS A 99 12.74 7.62 8.49
C LYS A 99 13.91 6.79 9.03
N LYS A 100 14.99 6.63 8.27
CA LYS A 100 16.31 6.33 8.86
C LYS A 100 16.89 7.62 9.46
N LYS A 101 16.49 7.94 10.69
CA LYS A 101 17.23 8.89 11.54
C LYS A 101 17.83 8.13 12.71
#